data_AF-A0A967CY15-F1
#
_entry.id   AF-A0A967CY15-F1
#
_cell.length_a   1.000
_cell.length_b   1.000
_cell.length_c   1.000
_cell.angle_alpha   90.00
_cell.angle_beta   90.00
_cell.angle_gamma   90.00
#
_symmetry.space_group_name_H-M   'P 1'
#
loop_
_entity.id
_entity.type
_entity.pdbx_description
1 polymer ?
#
loop_
_entity_poly.entity_id
_entity_poly.type
_entity_poly.pdbx_seq_one_letter_code
_entity_poly.pdbx_strand_id
1 'polypeptide(L)'
;KKCGYKIIKPEPLKYKNKIASSTLVRSFLEKGHIDKANKLLNRNWTIVGKVEKGRRVGKKIGFPTCNIDIKDYVLAKPGVYAVKVNQKKLKLKLKGIANLGYRPTFNQKKLLLEVHLFNYSGNLYNKYLSVEFLKFIRAEKKFKNAKQLQSQIKSDLMIAKKAS
;
A
#
# COMPACT_ATOMS: atom_id res chain seq x y z
N LYS A 1 36.00 -15.26 32.71
CA LYS A 1 35.09 -14.31 33.38
C LYS A 1 33.65 -14.64 33.01
N LYS A 2 32.78 -15.01 33.96
CA LYS A 2 31.32 -15.09 33.76
C LYS A 2 30.78 -13.66 33.86
N CYS A 3 30.36 -13.07 32.74
CA CYS A 3 29.69 -11.77 32.74
C CYS A 3 28.32 -11.96 33.41
N GLY A 4 28.04 -11.29 34.53
CA GLY A 4 26.88 -11.52 35.41
C GLY A 4 25.50 -11.18 34.82
N TYR A 5 25.22 -11.57 33.58
CA TYR A 5 23.97 -11.33 32.89
C TYR A 5 22.96 -12.47 33.13
N LYS A 6 21.69 -12.08 33.32
CA LYS A 6 20.55 -13.00 33.29
C LYS A 6 20.07 -13.15 31.84
N ILE A 7 20.17 -14.35 31.28
CA ILE A 7 19.65 -14.66 29.95
C ILE A 7 18.16 -15.00 30.07
N ILE A 8 17.33 -14.32 29.27
CA ILE A 8 15.91 -14.64 29.09
C ILE A 8 15.73 -15.18 27.68
N LYS A 9 15.17 -16.39 27.56
CA LYS A 9 14.81 -17.01 26.27
C LYS A 9 13.30 -16.95 26.11
N PRO A 10 12.75 -15.96 25.38
CA PRO A 10 11.31 -15.89 25.15
C PRO A 10 10.84 -17.00 24.20
N GLU A 11 9.61 -17.44 24.37
CA GLU A 11 8.99 -18.37 23.43
C GLU A 11 8.53 -17.65 22.15
N PRO A 12 8.68 -18.28 20.97
CA PRO A 12 8.20 -17.68 19.72
C PRO A 12 6.67 -17.61 19.69
N LEU A 13 6.14 -16.44 19.32
CA LEU A 13 4.72 -16.30 19.02
C LEU A 13 4.33 -17.21 17.84
N LYS A 14 3.25 -18.00 18.01
CA LYS A 14 2.72 -18.87 16.96
C LYS A 14 1.38 -18.34 16.43
N TYR A 15 1.21 -18.41 15.12
CA TYR A 15 -0.04 -18.12 14.41
C TYR A 15 -0.41 -19.29 13.51
N LYS A 16 -1.56 -19.93 13.78
CA LYS A 16 -2.03 -21.13 13.06
C LYS A 16 -0.91 -22.18 12.88
N ASN A 17 -0.25 -22.52 13.98
CA ASN A 17 0.86 -23.49 14.06
C ASN A 17 2.15 -23.11 13.31
N LYS A 18 2.29 -21.86 12.86
CA LYS A 18 3.54 -21.33 12.29
C LYS A 18 4.13 -20.26 13.18
N ILE A 19 5.46 -20.19 13.26
CA ILE A 19 6.15 -19.11 13.98
C ILE A 19 5.84 -17.78 13.26
N ALA A 20 5.33 -16.82 14.03
CA ALA A 20 5.18 -15.44 13.58
C ALA A 20 6.58 -14.85 13.39
N SER A 21 6.94 -14.58 12.14
CA SER A 21 8.26 -14.09 11.78
C SER A 21 8.18 -13.07 10.66
N SER A 22 9.21 -12.23 10.53
CA SER A 22 9.34 -11.28 9.43
C SER A 22 9.27 -11.98 8.07
N THR A 23 9.87 -13.17 7.93
CA THR A 23 9.81 -13.97 6.70
C THR A 23 8.38 -14.38 6.35
N LEU A 24 7.58 -14.80 7.34
CA LEU A 24 6.19 -15.16 7.13
C LEU A 24 5.34 -13.95 6.71
N VAL A 25 5.56 -12.80 7.35
CA VAL A 25 4.88 -11.54 6.97
C VAL A 25 5.23 -11.16 5.53
N ARG A 26 6.51 -11.17 5.14
CA ARG A 26 6.94 -10.87 3.77
C ARG A 26 6.29 -11.80 2.75
N SER A 27 6.26 -13.12 3.03
CA SER A 27 5.60 -14.09 2.15
C SER A 27 4.12 -13.80 1.95
N PHE A 28 3.41 -13.32 2.98
CA PHE A 28 2.01 -12.91 2.81
C PHE A 28 1.87 -11.64 1.97
N LEU A 29 2.73 -10.65 2.17
CA LEU A 29 2.74 -9.41 1.38
C LEU A 29 3.01 -9.69 -0.11
N GLU A 30 4.02 -10.51 -0.43
CA GLU A 30 4.40 -10.92 -1.79
C GLU A 30 3.27 -11.69 -2.50
N LYS A 31 2.47 -12.46 -1.76
CA LYS A 31 1.32 -13.20 -2.28
C LYS A 31 0.03 -12.37 -2.36
N GLY A 32 0.05 -11.12 -1.85
CA GLY A 32 -1.11 -10.23 -1.79
C GLY A 32 -2.11 -10.59 -0.68
N HIS A 33 -1.71 -11.42 0.29
CA HIS A 33 -2.51 -11.79 1.45
C HIS A 33 -2.40 -10.74 2.57
N ILE A 34 -2.80 -9.51 2.26
CA ILE A 34 -2.66 -8.37 3.18
C ILE A 34 -3.37 -8.61 4.51
N ASP A 35 -4.55 -9.24 4.51
CA ASP A 35 -5.32 -9.54 5.72
C ASP A 35 -4.53 -10.44 6.69
N LYS A 36 -3.80 -11.42 6.14
CA LYS A 36 -2.96 -12.34 6.92
C LYS A 36 -1.71 -11.62 7.46
N ALA A 37 -1.11 -10.75 6.67
CA ALA A 37 0.03 -9.93 7.10
C ALA A 37 -0.38 -8.97 8.23
N ASN A 38 -1.49 -8.24 8.05
CA ASN A 38 -2.01 -7.29 9.04
C ASN A 38 -2.35 -7.98 10.37
N LYS A 39 -2.94 -9.17 10.31
CA LYS A 39 -3.23 -9.97 11.51
C LYS A 39 -1.98 -10.38 12.27
N LEU A 40 -0.90 -10.75 11.57
CA LEU A 40 0.39 -11.05 12.21
C LEU A 40 1.07 -9.81 12.80
N LEU A 41 0.94 -8.66 12.12
CA LEU A 41 1.52 -7.40 12.57
C LEU A 41 0.73 -6.76 13.73
N ASN A 42 -0.50 -7.20 13.98
CA ASN A 42 -1.47 -6.54 14.85
C ASN A 42 -1.71 -5.06 14.48
N ARG A 43 -1.55 -4.73 13.20
CA ARG A 43 -1.78 -3.41 12.61
C ARG A 43 -1.83 -3.55 11.09
N ASN A 44 -2.34 -2.52 10.42
CA ASN A 44 -2.22 -2.46 8.97
C ASN A 44 -0.75 -2.29 8.57
N TRP A 45 -0.34 -2.99 7.52
CA TRP A 45 0.91 -2.70 6.84
C TRP A 45 0.83 -1.29 6.25
N THR A 46 1.90 -0.51 6.42
CA THR A 46 1.89 0.92 6.15
C THR A 46 3.12 1.30 5.38
N ILE A 47 2.95 2.09 4.32
CA ILE A 47 4.03 2.78 3.63
C ILE A 47 3.95 4.26 3.97
N VAL A 48 5.06 4.83 4.41
CA VAL A 48 5.20 6.28 4.63
C VAL A 48 6.13 6.86 3.59
N GLY A 49 5.68 7.90 2.90
CA GLY A 49 6.50 8.56 1.88
C GLY A 49 6.02 9.96 1.53
N LYS A 50 6.89 10.69 0.83
CA LYS A 50 6.63 12.04 0.34
C LYS A 50 5.87 11.95 -0.98
N VAL A 51 4.85 12.79 -1.14
CA VAL A 51 4.13 12.90 -2.40
C VAL A 51 4.95 13.66 -3.42
N GLU A 52 5.16 13.03 -4.56
CA GLU A 52 5.89 13.54 -5.71
C GLU A 52 4.95 13.89 -6.88
N LYS A 53 5.47 14.71 -7.79
CA LYS A 53 4.77 15.09 -9.02
C LYS A 53 4.91 13.97 -10.05
N GLY A 54 3.82 13.25 -10.31
CA GLY A 54 3.75 12.26 -11.39
C GLY A 54 3.35 12.85 -12.74
N ARG A 55 3.06 11.96 -13.72
CA ARG A 55 2.64 12.32 -15.09
C ARG A 55 1.21 12.89 -15.18
N ARG A 56 0.46 12.91 -14.07
CA ARG A 56 -0.93 13.40 -13.99
C ARG A 56 -1.90 12.72 -14.96
N VAL A 57 -1.61 11.50 -15.41
CA VAL A 57 -2.47 10.73 -16.33
C VAL A 57 -3.82 10.45 -15.71
N GLY A 58 -3.85 10.05 -14.42
CA GLY A 58 -5.09 9.85 -13.69
C GLY A 58 -6.02 11.08 -13.71
N LYS A 59 -5.46 12.29 -13.60
CA LYS A 59 -6.25 13.54 -13.67
C LYS A 59 -6.98 13.68 -15.01
N LYS A 60 -6.36 13.29 -16.13
CA LYS A 60 -6.98 13.37 -17.47
C LYS A 60 -8.18 12.44 -17.63
N ILE A 61 -8.25 11.37 -16.85
CA ILE A 61 -9.34 10.38 -16.89
C ILE A 61 -10.31 10.48 -15.70
N GLY A 62 -10.24 11.57 -14.91
CA GLY A 62 -11.14 11.82 -13.77
C GLY A 62 -10.71 11.22 -12.44
N PHE A 63 -9.52 10.63 -12.35
CA PHE A 63 -8.99 9.98 -11.14
C PHE A 63 -7.62 10.56 -10.76
N PRO A 64 -7.55 11.78 -10.21
CA PRO A 64 -6.28 12.37 -9.79
C PRO A 64 -5.57 11.48 -8.75
N THR A 65 -4.27 11.25 -8.93
CA THR A 65 -3.46 10.43 -8.04
C THR A 65 -2.30 11.22 -7.45
N CYS A 66 -1.94 10.93 -6.20
CA CYS A 66 -0.63 11.27 -5.66
C CYS A 66 0.33 10.10 -5.87
N ASN A 67 1.59 10.40 -6.15
CA ASN A 67 2.63 9.41 -6.43
C ASN A 67 3.57 9.40 -5.23
N ILE A 68 3.88 8.23 -4.70
CA ILE A 68 4.76 8.06 -3.55
C ILE A 68 5.83 7.05 -3.92
N ASP A 69 7.10 7.45 -3.76
CA ASP A 69 8.23 6.54 -3.86
C ASP A 69 8.27 5.65 -2.62
N ILE A 70 8.27 4.34 -2.84
CA ILE A 70 8.29 3.35 -1.76
C ILE A 70 9.69 3.06 -1.24
N LYS A 71 10.77 3.59 -1.85
CA LYS A 71 12.16 3.39 -1.39
C LYS A 71 12.46 1.91 -1.05
N ASP A 72 12.88 1.63 0.18
CA ASP A 72 13.34 0.32 0.65
C ASP A 72 12.24 -0.53 1.32
N TYR A 73 10.96 -0.16 1.15
CA TYR A 73 9.87 -0.97 1.70
C TYR A 73 9.79 -2.35 1.03
N VAL A 74 9.38 -3.36 1.80
CA VAL A 74 9.19 -4.73 1.32
C VAL A 74 8.28 -4.75 0.09
N LEU A 75 8.67 -5.53 -0.91
CA LEU A 75 7.87 -5.75 -2.11
C LEU A 75 6.59 -6.52 -1.78
N ALA A 76 5.47 -5.81 -1.69
CA ALA A 76 4.15 -6.44 -1.72
C ALA A 76 3.75 -6.77 -3.17
N LYS A 77 2.77 -7.65 -3.34
CA LYS A 77 2.26 -8.04 -4.66
C LYS A 77 1.85 -6.81 -5.48
N PRO A 78 2.36 -6.61 -6.71
CA PRO A 78 1.89 -5.53 -7.56
C PRO A 78 0.39 -5.64 -7.85
N GLY A 79 -0.33 -4.52 -7.79
CA GLY A 79 -1.76 -4.46 -7.99
C GLY A 79 -2.45 -3.35 -7.24
N VAL A 80 -3.79 -3.42 -7.22
CA VAL A 80 -4.66 -2.41 -6.62
C VAL A 80 -5.10 -2.85 -5.22
N TYR A 81 -5.02 -1.92 -4.29
CA TYR A 81 -5.35 -2.10 -2.89
C TYR A 81 -6.39 -1.08 -2.44
N ALA A 82 -7.27 -1.46 -1.53
CA ALA A 82 -8.00 -0.52 -0.70
C ALA A 82 -7.05 0.02 0.37
N VAL A 83 -7.03 1.34 0.56
CA VAL A 83 -6.12 1.98 1.50
C VAL A 83 -6.81 3.03 2.36
N LYS A 84 -6.19 3.29 3.50
CA LYS A 84 -6.47 4.44 4.35
C LYS A 84 -5.24 5.30 4.43
N VAL A 85 -5.43 6.61 4.30
CA VAL A 85 -4.34 7.58 4.25
C VAL A 85 -4.49 8.57 5.37
N ASN A 86 -3.41 8.72 6.13
CA ASN A 86 -3.30 9.71 7.18
C ASN A 86 -2.23 10.74 6.78
N GLN A 87 -2.56 12.01 6.99
CA GLN A 87 -1.63 13.12 6.87
C GLN A 87 -1.55 13.82 8.23
N LYS A 88 -0.34 13.86 8.83
CA LYS A 88 -0.12 14.27 10.22
C LYS A 88 -0.70 15.65 10.58
N LYS A 89 -0.69 16.60 9.64
CA LYS A 89 -1.16 17.99 9.83
C LYS A 89 -2.66 18.18 9.57
N LEU A 90 -3.29 17.33 8.75
CA LEU A 90 -4.68 17.51 8.35
C LEU A 90 -5.66 16.93 9.38
N LYS A 91 -5.21 16.12 10.35
CA LYS A 91 -6.07 15.34 11.28
C LYS A 91 -7.17 14.50 10.58
N LEU A 92 -7.10 14.37 9.26
CA LEU A 92 -8.08 13.68 8.42
C LEU A 92 -7.55 12.30 8.06
N LYS A 93 -8.43 11.30 8.23
CA LYS A 93 -8.24 9.93 7.77
C LYS A 93 -9.04 9.79 6.49
N LEU A 94 -8.36 9.70 5.35
CA LEU A 94 -8.98 9.59 4.04
C LEU A 94 -8.97 8.12 3.60
N LYS A 95 -10.00 7.67 2.89
CA LYS A 95 -10.01 6.36 2.23
C LYS A 95 -9.70 6.52 0.75
N GLY A 96 -9.19 5.46 0.14
CA GLY A 96 -8.78 5.50 -1.25
C GLY A 96 -8.51 4.12 -1.83
N ILE A 97 -8.03 4.14 -3.07
CA ILE A 97 -7.35 3.01 -3.69
C ILE A 97 -5.88 3.38 -3.90
N ALA A 98 -5.00 2.40 -3.86
CA ALA A 98 -3.62 2.56 -4.26
C ALA A 98 -3.23 1.49 -5.28
N ASN A 99 -2.59 1.90 -6.36
CA ASN A 99 -1.90 0.99 -7.27
C ASN A 99 -0.43 0.92 -6.88
N LEU A 100 0.04 -0.26 -6.51
CA LEU A 100 1.45 -0.57 -6.32
C LEU A 100 1.94 -1.26 -7.59
N GLY A 101 2.71 -0.56 -8.42
CA GLY A 101 3.01 -1.02 -9.77
C GLY A 101 4.36 -0.55 -10.28
N TYR A 102 4.91 -1.28 -11.24
CA TYR A 102 6.19 -0.93 -11.86
C TYR A 102 5.99 0.11 -12.95
N ARG A 103 6.75 1.20 -12.87
CA ARG A 103 6.85 2.13 -13.99
C ARG A 103 7.92 1.63 -14.95
N PRO A 104 7.59 1.39 -16.23
CA PRO A 104 8.61 1.23 -17.25
C PRO A 104 9.29 2.59 -17.43
N THR A 105 10.49 2.73 -16.87
CA THR A 105 11.40 3.85 -17.12
C THR A 105 12.61 3.34 -17.90
N PHE A 106 13.15 4.16 -18.79
CA PHE A 106 14.40 3.88 -19.49
C PHE A 106 15.45 3.49 -18.43
N ASN A 107 15.91 2.24 -18.48
CA ASN A 107 16.97 1.62 -17.67
C ASN A 107 16.62 1.06 -16.28
N GLN A 108 15.44 1.29 -15.69
CA GLN A 108 15.08 0.68 -14.38
C GLN A 108 13.57 0.40 -14.24
N LYS A 109 13.23 -0.67 -13.51
CA LYS A 109 11.86 -0.93 -13.03
C LYS A 109 11.68 -0.29 -11.66
N LYS A 110 11.31 0.99 -11.60
CA LYS A 110 10.99 1.67 -10.33
C LYS A 110 9.57 1.31 -9.90
N LEU A 111 9.42 0.77 -8.69
CA LEU A 111 8.09 0.53 -8.10
C LEU A 111 7.53 1.84 -7.56
N LEU A 112 6.27 2.12 -7.86
CA LEU A 112 5.61 3.35 -7.48
C LEU A 112 4.28 3.03 -6.79
N LEU A 113 3.94 3.83 -5.79
CA LEU A 113 2.63 3.80 -5.16
C LEU A 113 1.81 4.98 -5.65
N GLU A 114 0.79 4.71 -6.46
CA GLU A 114 -0.15 5.72 -6.95
C GLU A 114 -1.43 5.66 -6.15
N VAL A 115 -1.74 6.70 -5.38
CA VAL A 115 -2.91 6.73 -4.50
C VAL A 115 -3.98 7.68 -5.02
N HIS A 116 -5.20 7.19 -5.14
CA HIS A 116 -6.40 7.99 -5.40
C HIS A 116 -7.26 8.07 -4.14
N LEU A 117 -7.54 9.28 -3.67
CA LEU A 117 -8.29 9.53 -2.44
C LEU A 117 -9.74 9.92 -2.73
N PHE A 118 -10.67 9.40 -1.95
CA PHE A 118 -12.09 9.72 -2.10
C PHE A 118 -12.36 11.15 -1.62
N ASN A 119 -13.19 11.87 -2.37
CA ASN A 119 -13.74 13.18 -2.01
C ASN A 119 -12.68 14.19 -1.53
N TYR A 120 -11.46 14.11 -2.07
CA TYR A 120 -10.36 15.00 -1.70
C TYR A 120 -9.93 15.84 -2.90
N SER A 121 -10.02 17.15 -2.76
CA SER A 121 -9.67 18.14 -3.79
C SER A 121 -8.44 19.00 -3.46
N GLY A 122 -7.83 18.80 -2.28
CA GLY A 122 -6.69 19.59 -1.84
C GLY A 122 -5.36 19.23 -2.54
N ASN A 123 -4.32 20.01 -2.24
CA ASN A 123 -2.97 19.75 -2.71
C ASN A 123 -2.15 18.96 -1.66
N LEU A 124 -1.66 17.77 -2.06
CA LEU A 124 -0.78 16.92 -1.23
C LEU A 124 0.68 16.91 -1.67
N TYR A 125 1.06 17.63 -2.72
CA TYR A 125 2.46 17.68 -3.16
C TYR A 125 3.39 18.12 -2.04
N ASN A 126 4.57 17.49 -1.98
CA ASN A 126 5.59 17.70 -0.96
C ASN A 126 5.17 17.37 0.48
N LYS A 127 3.97 16.83 0.70
CA LYS A 127 3.52 16.36 2.02
C LYS A 127 3.87 14.88 2.20
N TYR A 128 4.18 14.51 3.44
CA TYR A 128 4.29 13.10 3.82
C TYR A 128 2.91 12.51 4.09
N LEU A 129 2.68 11.33 3.52
CA LEU A 129 1.48 10.54 3.74
C LEU A 129 1.87 9.21 4.36
N SER A 130 1.02 8.74 5.28
CA SER A 130 1.04 7.38 5.80
C SER A 130 -0.10 6.61 5.13
N VAL A 131 0.23 5.59 4.33
CA VAL A 131 -0.71 4.80 3.54
C VAL A 131 -0.82 3.41 4.15
N GLU A 132 -1.92 3.16 4.84
CA GLU A 132 -2.28 1.87 5.42
C GLU A 132 -3.00 1.01 4.38
N PHE A 133 -2.54 -0.21 4.19
CA PHE A 133 -3.10 -1.17 3.25
C PHE A 133 -4.15 -2.03 3.94
N LEU A 134 -5.41 -1.92 3.49
CA LEU A 134 -6.55 -2.59 4.09
C LEU A 134 -6.86 -3.92 3.41
N LYS A 135 -6.92 -3.93 2.08
CA LYS A 135 -7.35 -5.10 1.30
C LYS A 135 -6.70 -5.13 -0.08
N PHE A 136 -6.26 -6.29 -0.54
CA PHE A 136 -5.88 -6.49 -1.94
C PHE A 136 -7.14 -6.66 -2.79
N ILE A 137 -7.28 -5.84 -3.84
CA ILE A 137 -8.46 -5.84 -4.71
C ILE A 137 -8.20 -6.73 -5.93
N ARG A 138 -7.09 -6.49 -6.64
CA ARG A 138 -6.74 -7.24 -7.85
C ARG A 138 -5.29 -7.01 -8.27
N ALA A 139 -4.76 -7.91 -9.10
CA ALA A 139 -3.49 -7.70 -9.78
C ALA A 139 -3.59 -6.58 -10.84
N GLU A 140 -2.42 -6.12 -11.31
CA GLU A 140 -2.34 -5.20 -12.44
C GLU A 140 -2.96 -5.83 -13.71
N LYS A 141 -3.62 -5.01 -14.51
CA LYS A 141 -4.30 -5.42 -15.74
C LYS A 141 -4.05 -4.38 -16.82
N LYS A 142 -3.77 -4.82 -18.04
CA LYS A 142 -3.71 -3.95 -19.23
C LYS A 142 -5.13 -3.70 -19.74
N PHE A 143 -5.42 -2.47 -20.14
CA PHE A 143 -6.71 -2.08 -20.72
C PHE A 143 -6.51 -1.65 -22.17
N LYS A 144 -7.48 -1.99 -23.03
CA LYS A 144 -7.42 -1.64 -24.45
C LYS A 144 -7.67 -0.15 -24.70
N ASN A 145 -8.39 0.52 -23.80
CA ASN A 145 -8.73 1.93 -23.92
C ASN A 145 -9.06 2.58 -22.56
N ALA A 146 -9.17 3.91 -22.55
CA ALA A 146 -9.45 4.69 -21.35
C ALA A 146 -10.82 4.38 -20.72
N LYS A 147 -11.85 4.08 -21.52
CA LYS A 147 -13.21 3.76 -21.03
C LYS A 147 -13.21 2.48 -20.18
N GLN A 148 -12.51 1.44 -20.63
CA GLN A 148 -12.33 0.20 -19.88
C GLN A 148 -11.57 0.44 -18.57
N LEU A 149 -10.50 1.24 -18.59
CA LEU A 149 -9.75 1.60 -17.39
C LEU A 149 -10.64 2.34 -16.38
N GLN A 150 -11.40 3.35 -16.82
CA GLN A 150 -12.30 4.11 -15.95
C GLN A 150 -13.38 3.21 -15.33
N SER A 151 -13.98 2.31 -16.11
CA SER A 151 -14.97 1.35 -15.62
C SER A 151 -14.38 0.44 -14.55
N GLN A 152 -13.17 -0.08 -14.77
CA GLN A 152 -12.48 -0.89 -13.77
C GLN A 152 -12.19 -0.08 -12.50
N ILE A 153 -11.66 1.14 -12.62
CA ILE A 153 -11.39 1.99 -11.45
C ILE A 153 -12.68 2.21 -10.65
N LYS A 154 -13.82 2.49 -11.30
CA LYS A 154 -15.11 2.62 -10.60
C LYS A 154 -15.47 1.36 -9.80
N SER A 155 -15.25 0.17 -10.36
CA SER A 155 -15.44 -1.09 -9.65
C SER A 155 -14.49 -1.22 -8.46
N ASP A 156 -13.21 -0.89 -8.64
CA ASP A 156 -12.20 -0.95 -7.57
C ASP A 156 -12.57 0.00 -6.42
N LEU A 157 -13.08 1.20 -6.72
CA LEU A 157 -13.57 2.17 -5.73
C LEU A 157 -14.75 1.62 -4.92
N MET A 158 -15.70 0.92 -5.56
CA MET A 158 -16.83 0.30 -4.86
C MET A 158 -16.38 -0.77 -3.87
N ILE A 159 -15.37 -1.58 -4.24
CA ILE A 159 -14.77 -2.57 -3.35
C ILE A 159 -14.06 -1.87 -2.17
N ALA A 160 -13.27 -0.84 -2.46
CA ALA A 160 -12.51 -0.11 -1.45
C ALA A 160 -13.40 0.64 -0.44
N LYS A 161 -14.58 1.14 -0.86
CA LYS A 161 -15.56 1.74 0.06
C LYS A 161 -16.05 0.76 1.14
N LYS A 162 -16.14 -0.53 0.80
CA LYS A 162 -16.56 -1.60 1.71
C LYS A 162 -15.42 -2.18 2.54
N ALA A 163 -14.16 -1.77 2.28
CA ALA A 163 -13.02 -2.20 3.07
C ALA A 163 -12.94 -1.39 4.38
N SER A 164 -12.80 -2.12 5.49
CA SER A 164 -12.66 -1.59 6.85
C SER A 164 -11.28 -1.91 7.38
#